data_AF-A0A067L729-F1
#
_entry.id   AF-A0A067L729-F1
#
_cell.length_a   1.000
_cell.length_b   1.000
_cell.length_c   1.000
_cell.angle_alpha   90.00
_cell.angle_beta   90.00
_cell.angle_gamma   90.00
#
_symmetry.space_group_name_H-M   'P 1'
#
loop_
_entity.id
_entity.type
_entity.pdbx_description
1 polymer ?
#
loop_
_entity_poly.entity_id
_entity_poly.type
_entity_poly.pdbx_seq_one_letter_code
_entity_poly.pdbx_strand_id
1 'polypeptide(L)'
;MNTSVFYILFFSSIFLSIDSFQVNCSDSAPDIHFPFWISNQHPQHCNNHPAFELSCKENTTMIYFPCYGDLGVKSISYDIKKIDLFDPKNCVHQVFLNLNLSQTPFRYYYLVKDYTYLNCSTTLSPSFVEIPCLSGSKHHVYTVDSSFSVPVSCRVVKTVAVPFAYSPFLADNSFGLGLTWSLPGDDYKGFSIKKSILGDIYGQLLQILLCILAAMVLVGIKIYHSKKQNTQIDDESLLVLGVRGHCKIQENREWLTDTLSMTKLNLN
;
A
#
# COMPACT_ATOMS: atom_id res chain seq x y z
N MET A 1 -21.43 6.18 34.00
CA MET A 1 -20.50 6.11 32.83
C MET A 1 -21.31 5.72 31.61
N ASN A 2 -21.10 6.37 30.48
CA ASN A 2 -21.96 6.17 29.29
C ASN A 2 -21.52 4.94 28.50
N THR A 3 -22.48 4.23 27.90
CA THR A 3 -22.26 3.01 27.10
C THR A 3 -21.23 3.21 25.98
N SER A 4 -21.19 4.40 25.36
CA SER A 4 -20.18 4.75 24.34
C SER A 4 -18.73 4.62 24.83
N VAL A 5 -18.45 4.89 26.11
CA VAL A 5 -17.11 4.74 26.70
C VAL A 5 -16.72 3.26 26.77
N PHE A 6 -17.68 2.38 27.08
CA PHE A 6 -17.45 0.94 27.13
C PHE A 6 -17.12 0.39 25.74
N TYR A 7 -17.81 0.83 24.69
CA TYR A 7 -17.46 0.49 23.30
C TYR A 7 -16.08 1.00 22.90
N ILE A 8 -15.72 2.24 23.22
CA ILE A 8 -14.38 2.79 22.92
C ILE A 8 -13.28 1.96 23.59
N LEU A 9 -13.46 1.57 24.87
CA LEU A 9 -12.51 0.72 25.58
C LEU A 9 -12.47 -0.70 25.02
N PHE A 10 -13.60 -1.27 24.58
CA PHE A 10 -13.66 -2.61 23.99
C PHE A 10 -13.04 -2.67 22.60
N PHE A 11 -13.22 -1.64 21.77
CA PHE A 11 -12.48 -1.51 20.50
C PHE A 11 -10.99 -1.27 20.76
N SER A 12 -10.63 -0.41 21.73
CA SER A 12 -9.23 -0.16 22.09
C SER A 12 -8.51 -1.42 22.62
N SER A 13 -9.22 -2.34 23.27
CA SER A 13 -8.64 -3.62 23.71
C SER A 13 -8.65 -4.72 22.64
N ILE A 14 -9.48 -4.62 21.60
CA ILE A 14 -9.34 -5.41 20.35
C ILE A 14 -8.18 -4.87 19.50
N PHE A 15 -7.93 -3.57 19.55
CA PHE A 15 -6.72 -2.92 19.03
C PHE A 15 -5.55 -2.89 20.03
N LEU A 16 -5.53 -3.81 21.02
CA LEU A 16 -4.29 -4.10 21.74
C LEU A 16 -3.24 -4.51 20.71
N SER A 17 -2.10 -3.83 20.74
CA SER A 17 -1.12 -3.89 19.66
C SER A 17 -0.77 -5.32 19.28
N ILE A 18 -1.08 -5.69 18.03
CA ILE A 18 -0.12 -6.50 17.28
C ILE A 18 1.09 -5.59 17.15
N ASP A 19 2.00 -5.71 18.10
CA ASP A 19 3.32 -5.13 18.00
C ASP A 19 3.98 -5.81 16.80
N SER A 20 3.94 -5.14 15.65
CA SER A 20 4.43 -5.65 14.39
C SER A 20 5.94 -5.65 14.46
N PHE A 21 6.50 -6.68 15.11
CA PHE A 21 7.92 -6.85 15.37
C PHE A 21 8.65 -6.82 14.03
N GLN A 22 9.13 -5.63 13.68
CA GLN A 22 9.62 -5.27 12.36
C GLN A 22 11.05 -5.75 12.27
N VAL A 23 11.22 -6.99 11.84
CA VAL A 23 12.55 -7.58 11.69
C VAL A 23 13.11 -7.23 10.33
N ASN A 24 14.34 -6.75 10.30
CA ASN A 24 15.13 -6.61 9.08
C ASN A 24 16.52 -7.22 9.32
N CYS A 25 17.27 -7.47 8.24
CA CYS A 25 18.67 -7.93 8.35
C CYS A 25 19.67 -6.76 8.43
N SER A 26 19.22 -5.54 8.13
CA SER A 26 19.92 -4.26 8.26
C SER A 26 18.93 -3.12 7.98
N ASP A 27 19.30 -1.86 8.28
CA ASP A 27 18.47 -0.66 8.03
C ASP A 27 18.07 -0.44 6.55
N SER A 28 18.71 -1.15 5.61
CA SER A 28 18.41 -1.11 4.17
C SER A 28 17.83 -2.41 3.62
N ALA A 29 17.59 -3.42 4.47
CA ALA A 29 16.89 -4.65 4.12
C ALA A 29 15.36 -4.45 4.20
N PRO A 30 14.56 -5.21 3.43
CA PRO A 30 13.10 -5.11 3.48
C PRO A 30 12.55 -5.60 4.83
N ASP A 31 11.47 -4.95 5.27
CA ASP A 31 10.76 -5.30 6.50
C ASP A 31 10.09 -6.67 6.43
N ILE A 32 10.31 -7.49 7.45
CA ILE A 32 9.84 -8.87 7.52
C ILE A 32 8.70 -8.96 8.54
N HIS A 33 7.52 -9.27 8.00
CA HIS A 33 6.29 -9.56 8.72
C HIS A 33 5.72 -10.92 8.26
N PHE A 34 4.76 -11.44 9.04
CA PHE A 34 3.97 -12.61 8.66
C PHE A 34 3.42 -12.45 7.23
N PRO A 35 3.54 -13.47 6.35
CA PRO A 35 3.88 -14.87 6.63
C PRO A 35 5.37 -15.25 6.61
N PHE A 36 6.26 -14.27 6.46
CA PHE A 36 7.71 -14.48 6.49
C PHE A 36 8.27 -14.37 7.91
N TRP A 37 9.40 -15.03 8.17
CA TRP A 37 10.09 -15.02 9.47
C TRP A 37 11.59 -15.31 9.30
N ILE A 38 12.42 -14.97 10.29
CA ILE A 38 13.86 -15.26 10.30
C ILE A 38 14.19 -16.41 11.25
N SER A 39 14.95 -17.40 10.77
CA SER A 39 15.32 -18.65 11.46
C SER A 39 15.77 -18.50 12.92
N ASN A 40 16.45 -17.39 13.24
CA ASN A 40 17.24 -17.23 14.47
C ASN A 40 16.66 -16.22 15.49
N GLN A 41 15.49 -15.64 15.25
CA GLN A 41 14.96 -14.52 16.07
C GLN A 41 13.62 -14.80 16.77
N HIS A 42 13.15 -16.05 16.81
CA HIS A 42 11.82 -16.36 17.35
C HIS A 42 11.81 -16.70 18.85
N PRO A 43 10.97 -16.06 19.68
CA PRO A 43 10.65 -16.55 21.02
C PRO A 43 9.95 -17.91 20.93
N GLN A 44 10.31 -18.87 21.80
CA GLN A 44 9.86 -20.27 21.75
C GLN A 44 8.36 -20.53 22.07
N HIS A 45 7.50 -19.51 22.00
CA HIS A 45 6.09 -19.61 22.40
C HIS A 45 5.06 -19.45 21.26
N CYS A 46 5.49 -19.08 20.05
CA CYS A 46 4.61 -18.92 18.90
C CYS A 46 4.44 -20.24 18.10
N ASN A 47 3.73 -21.21 18.68
CA ASN A 47 3.54 -22.56 18.10
C ASN A 47 2.63 -22.63 16.83
N ASN A 48 2.38 -21.50 16.15
CA ASN A 48 1.62 -21.42 14.90
C ASN A 48 2.55 -21.16 13.70
N HIS A 49 3.30 -22.20 13.32
CA HIS A 49 3.97 -22.42 12.02
C HIS A 49 3.93 -21.23 11.02
N PRO A 50 4.89 -20.29 11.08
CA PRO A 50 5.04 -19.26 10.04
C PRO A 50 5.45 -19.92 8.72
N ALA A 51 4.87 -19.46 7.60
CA ALA A 51 4.83 -20.28 6.39
C ALA A 51 6.13 -20.27 5.57
N PHE A 52 6.88 -19.16 5.55
CA PHE A 52 8.05 -19.00 4.67
C PHE A 52 9.28 -18.52 5.44
N GLU A 53 10.29 -19.37 5.52
CA GLU A 53 11.55 -19.09 6.22
C GLU A 53 12.50 -18.21 5.38
N LEU A 54 13.06 -17.20 6.02
CA LEU A 54 14.12 -16.34 5.53
C LEU A 54 15.35 -16.44 6.45
N SER A 55 16.52 -16.11 5.93
CA SER A 55 17.75 -15.99 6.72
C SER A 55 18.45 -14.66 6.45
N CYS A 56 19.20 -14.16 7.44
CA CYS A 56 20.09 -13.01 7.24
C CYS A 56 21.49 -13.51 6.91
N LYS A 57 22.04 -13.05 5.79
CA LYS A 57 23.42 -13.30 5.37
C LYS A 57 24.12 -11.96 5.21
N GLU A 58 25.03 -11.68 6.16
CA GLU A 58 25.55 -10.32 6.35
C GLU A 58 24.35 -9.34 6.47
N ASN A 59 24.33 -8.26 5.71
CA ASN A 59 23.24 -7.27 5.73
C ASN A 59 22.04 -7.65 4.83
N THR A 60 22.08 -8.80 4.15
CA THR A 60 21.12 -9.18 3.10
C THR A 60 20.11 -10.22 3.60
N THR A 61 18.82 -9.97 3.32
CA THR A 61 17.74 -10.96 3.51
C THR A 61 17.79 -12.00 2.39
N MET A 62 17.82 -13.28 2.75
CA MET A 62 17.91 -14.42 1.83
C MET A 62 16.71 -15.35 1.98
N ILE A 63 16.32 -16.01 0.89
CA ILE A 63 15.33 -17.10 0.87
C ILE A 63 15.93 -18.34 0.20
N TYR A 64 15.70 -19.52 0.78
CA TYR A 64 16.24 -20.79 0.28
C TYR A 64 15.21 -21.57 -0.55
N PHE A 65 15.61 -22.04 -1.73
CA PHE A 65 14.81 -22.93 -2.58
C PHE A 65 15.48 -24.31 -2.71
N PRO A 66 14.85 -25.42 -2.25
CA PRO A 66 15.49 -26.74 -2.19
C PRO A 66 16.10 -27.28 -3.49
N CYS A 67 15.58 -26.87 -4.66
CA CYS A 67 16.09 -27.30 -5.96
C CYS A 67 17.06 -26.30 -6.63
N TYR A 68 17.44 -25.19 -5.96
CA TYR A 68 18.30 -24.15 -6.54
C TYR A 68 19.38 -23.62 -5.57
N GLY A 69 19.03 -23.41 -4.30
CA GLY A 69 19.86 -22.71 -3.31
C GLY A 69 19.29 -21.34 -2.93
N ASP A 70 20.15 -20.47 -2.40
CA ASP A 70 19.76 -19.15 -1.89
C ASP A 70 19.49 -18.13 -3.01
N LEU A 71 18.46 -17.30 -2.81
CA LEU A 71 18.19 -16.08 -3.58
C LEU A 71 18.08 -14.89 -2.63
N GLY A 72 18.55 -13.72 -3.06
CA GLY A 72 18.45 -12.49 -2.29
C GLY A 72 17.06 -11.87 -2.41
N VAL A 73 16.50 -11.38 -1.30
CA VAL A 73 15.23 -10.67 -1.28
C VAL A 73 15.48 -9.18 -1.47
N LYS A 74 14.93 -8.61 -2.56
CA LYS A 74 15.04 -7.19 -2.89
C LYS A 74 13.95 -6.37 -2.18
N SER A 75 12.72 -6.86 -2.21
CA SER A 75 11.56 -6.21 -1.59
C SER A 75 10.41 -7.19 -1.39
N ILE A 76 9.61 -6.97 -0.34
CA ILE A 76 8.36 -7.69 -0.08
C ILE A 76 7.22 -6.66 -0.11
N SER A 77 6.14 -6.97 -0.81
CA SER A 77 4.95 -6.12 -0.93
C SER A 77 3.73 -6.93 -0.53
N TYR A 78 3.33 -6.79 0.74
CA TYR A 78 2.33 -7.61 1.40
C TYR A 78 0.93 -7.50 0.78
N ASP A 79 0.48 -6.28 0.47
CA ASP A 79 -0.87 -5.99 -0.06
C ASP A 79 -1.17 -6.72 -1.37
N ILE A 80 -0.16 -6.82 -2.24
CA ILE A 80 -0.24 -7.50 -3.54
C ILE A 80 0.27 -8.96 -3.50
N LYS A 81 0.68 -9.46 -2.32
CA LYS A 81 1.36 -10.75 -2.12
C LYS A 81 2.53 -10.96 -3.10
N LYS A 82 3.44 -9.99 -3.23
CA LYS A 82 4.62 -10.05 -4.13
C LYS A 82 5.93 -10.05 -3.34
N ILE A 83 6.88 -10.90 -3.74
CA ILE A 83 8.28 -10.87 -3.30
C ILE A 83 9.17 -10.76 -4.53
N ASP A 84 10.00 -9.74 -4.58
CA ASP A 84 10.98 -9.54 -5.64
C ASP A 84 12.34 -10.10 -5.21
N LEU A 85 12.85 -11.05 -5.99
CA LEU A 85 14.13 -11.69 -5.74
C LEU A 85 15.21 -11.22 -6.74
N PHE A 86 16.45 -11.30 -6.31
CA PHE A 86 17.64 -11.15 -7.14
C PHE A 86 18.55 -12.38 -7.00
N ASP A 87 19.31 -12.67 -8.06
CA ASP A 87 20.35 -13.69 -8.04
C ASP A 87 21.66 -13.07 -7.51
N PRO A 88 22.28 -13.61 -6.44
CA PRO A 88 23.58 -13.13 -5.97
C PRO A 88 24.72 -13.29 -7.00
N LYS A 89 24.54 -14.12 -8.04
CA LYS A 89 25.47 -14.27 -9.17
C LYS A 89 25.13 -13.34 -10.36
N ASN A 90 24.14 -12.45 -10.18
CA ASN A 90 23.63 -11.50 -11.17
C ASN A 90 23.21 -12.12 -12.53
N CYS A 91 22.60 -13.30 -12.48
CA CYS A 91 22.13 -14.04 -13.66
C CYS A 91 20.73 -14.64 -13.45
N VAL A 92 19.70 -13.78 -13.38
CA VAL A 92 18.29 -14.19 -13.20
C VAL A 92 17.83 -15.25 -14.22
N HIS A 93 18.39 -15.27 -15.43
CA HIS A 93 18.11 -16.30 -16.43
C HIS A 93 18.71 -17.69 -16.11
N GLN A 94 19.80 -17.76 -15.33
CA GLN A 94 20.25 -19.02 -14.73
C GLN A 94 19.28 -19.50 -13.64
N VAL A 95 18.66 -18.58 -12.90
CA VAL A 95 17.60 -18.94 -11.93
C VAL A 95 16.40 -19.52 -12.67
N PHE A 96 15.85 -18.80 -13.65
CA PHE A 96 14.72 -19.26 -14.47
C PHE A 96 14.93 -20.63 -15.13
N LEU A 97 16.16 -20.95 -15.53
CA LEU A 97 16.50 -22.27 -16.10
C LEU A 97 16.40 -23.42 -15.09
N ASN A 98 16.67 -23.17 -13.80
CA ASN A 98 16.96 -24.23 -12.82
C ASN A 98 15.99 -24.25 -11.62
N LEU A 99 15.35 -23.13 -11.29
CA LEU A 99 14.39 -23.00 -10.21
C LEU A 99 13.15 -23.87 -10.45
N ASN A 100 12.87 -24.77 -9.51
CA ASN A 100 11.65 -25.58 -9.50
C ASN A 100 10.72 -25.10 -8.38
N LEU A 101 9.60 -24.49 -8.76
CA LEU A 101 8.59 -23.98 -7.83
C LEU A 101 7.48 -25.00 -7.49
N SER A 102 7.40 -26.13 -8.21
CA SER A 102 6.27 -27.08 -8.13
C SER A 102 6.13 -27.83 -6.81
N GLN A 103 7.16 -27.76 -5.94
CA GLN A 103 7.13 -28.31 -4.57
C GLN A 103 7.17 -27.19 -3.51
N THR A 104 6.79 -25.97 -3.89
CA THR A 104 6.86 -24.77 -3.04
C THR A 104 5.51 -24.04 -3.01
N PRO A 105 5.22 -23.26 -1.97
CA PRO A 105 4.03 -22.39 -1.91
C PRO A 105 4.13 -21.13 -2.81
N PHE A 106 5.21 -21.00 -3.58
CA PHE A 106 5.48 -19.89 -4.48
C PHE A 106 5.14 -20.23 -5.94
N ARG A 107 4.77 -19.20 -6.69
CA ARG A 107 4.64 -19.20 -8.15
C ARG A 107 5.13 -17.86 -8.70
N TYR A 108 5.35 -17.76 -10.00
CA TYR A 108 5.64 -16.45 -10.62
C TYR A 108 4.48 -15.47 -10.41
N TYR A 109 4.81 -14.21 -10.09
CA TYR A 109 3.82 -13.13 -9.91
C TYR A 109 3.15 -12.77 -11.24
N TYR A 110 3.95 -12.70 -12.29
CA TYR A 110 3.54 -12.40 -13.66
C TYR A 110 3.15 -13.66 -14.43
N LEU A 111 2.31 -13.50 -15.46
CA LEU A 111 1.94 -14.60 -16.37
C LEU A 111 3.19 -15.15 -17.08
N VAL A 112 3.30 -16.48 -17.15
CA VAL A 112 4.40 -17.18 -17.83
C VAL A 112 4.03 -17.63 -19.24
N LYS A 113 5.05 -17.75 -20.09
CA LYS A 113 5.00 -18.41 -21.39
C LYS A 113 6.21 -19.35 -21.53
N ASP A 114 6.06 -20.43 -22.29
CA ASP A 114 7.19 -21.31 -22.63
C ASP A 114 8.19 -20.58 -23.54
N TYR A 115 9.40 -20.38 -23.02
CA TYR A 115 10.56 -19.91 -23.78
C TYR A 115 11.62 -21.01 -23.85
N THR A 116 12.19 -21.20 -25.04
CA THR A 116 13.27 -22.15 -25.28
C THR A 116 14.61 -21.43 -25.20
N TYR A 117 15.52 -21.94 -24.37
CA TYR A 117 16.91 -21.51 -24.33
C TYR A 117 17.71 -22.26 -25.38
N LEU A 118 18.37 -21.51 -26.25
CA LEU A 118 19.31 -22.02 -27.26
C LEU A 118 20.74 -21.69 -26.85
N ASN A 119 21.66 -22.61 -27.11
CA ASN A 119 23.11 -22.39 -27.07
C ASN A 119 23.67 -22.58 -28.48
N CYS A 120 24.33 -21.57 -29.02
CA CYS A 120 24.78 -21.49 -30.40
C CYS A 120 26.30 -21.35 -30.51
N SER A 121 26.92 -22.03 -31.47
CA SER A 121 28.36 -21.95 -31.75
C SER A 121 28.78 -20.68 -32.52
N THR A 122 27.80 -19.89 -32.96
CA THR A 122 27.95 -18.58 -33.60
C THR A 122 26.92 -17.62 -33.00
N THR A 123 27.19 -16.33 -33.07
CA THR A 123 26.15 -15.32 -32.80
C THR A 123 25.00 -15.44 -33.80
N LEU A 124 23.82 -15.00 -33.37
CA LEU A 124 22.63 -14.86 -34.23
C LEU A 124 22.52 -13.43 -34.80
N SER A 125 21.47 -13.18 -35.60
CA SER A 125 21.13 -11.84 -36.08
C SER A 125 21.03 -10.84 -34.91
N PRO A 126 21.45 -9.56 -35.06
CA PRO A 126 21.32 -8.54 -34.01
C PRO A 126 19.90 -8.30 -33.46
N SER A 127 18.86 -8.85 -34.10
CA SER A 127 17.49 -8.91 -33.58
C SER A 127 17.33 -9.84 -32.36
N PHE A 128 18.27 -10.75 -32.11
CA PHE A 128 18.30 -11.64 -30.96
C PHE A 128 19.27 -11.11 -29.91
N VAL A 129 18.80 -10.89 -28.68
CA VAL A 129 19.64 -10.44 -27.58
C VAL A 129 20.27 -11.63 -26.87
N GLU A 130 21.60 -11.68 -26.87
CA GLU A 130 22.40 -12.69 -26.17
C GLU A 130 22.39 -12.46 -24.65
N ILE A 131 22.33 -13.56 -23.88
CA ILE A 131 22.29 -13.55 -22.41
C ILE A 131 23.74 -13.57 -21.89
N PRO A 132 24.33 -12.45 -21.44
CA PRO A 132 25.78 -12.37 -21.26
C PRO A 132 26.30 -13.28 -20.15
N CYS A 133 25.53 -13.42 -19.06
CA CYS A 133 25.89 -14.27 -17.92
C CYS A 133 25.74 -15.78 -18.16
N LEU A 134 25.18 -16.19 -19.32
CA LEU A 134 25.11 -17.59 -19.77
C LEU A 134 25.99 -17.86 -21.01
N SER A 135 26.71 -16.86 -21.50
CA SER A 135 27.44 -16.90 -22.77
C SER A 135 28.94 -16.68 -22.57
N GLY A 136 29.73 -16.94 -23.61
CA GLY A 136 31.17 -16.79 -23.56
C GLY A 136 31.82 -16.89 -24.94
N SER A 137 33.15 -16.90 -24.97
CA SER A 137 33.96 -16.75 -26.19
C SER A 137 33.80 -17.82 -27.29
N LYS A 138 32.98 -18.86 -27.06
CA LYS A 138 32.68 -19.95 -28.00
C LYS A 138 31.23 -20.47 -27.91
N HIS A 139 30.36 -19.80 -27.16
CA HIS A 139 28.97 -20.21 -26.97
C HIS A 139 28.08 -19.01 -26.67
N HIS A 140 27.01 -18.87 -27.44
CA HIS A 140 26.11 -17.72 -27.41
C HIS A 140 24.72 -18.21 -27.01
N VAL A 141 24.18 -17.72 -25.89
CA VAL A 141 22.93 -18.21 -25.32
C VAL A 141 21.81 -17.19 -25.51
N TYR A 142 20.66 -17.67 -25.97
CA TYR A 142 19.49 -16.86 -26.33
C TYR A 142 18.20 -17.49 -25.78
N THR A 143 17.24 -16.68 -25.32
CA THR A 143 15.84 -17.10 -25.19
C THR A 143 15.09 -16.83 -26.49
N VAL A 144 14.36 -17.81 -26.99
CA VAL A 144 13.43 -17.69 -28.12
C VAL A 144 12.04 -18.21 -27.74
N ASP A 145 11.03 -17.86 -28.52
CA ASP A 145 9.70 -18.45 -28.42
C ASP A 145 9.76 -19.98 -28.55
N SER A 146 8.95 -20.74 -27.81
CA SER A 146 8.94 -22.21 -27.90
C SER A 146 8.57 -22.76 -29.29
N SER A 147 7.90 -21.96 -30.13
CA SER A 147 7.59 -22.29 -31.53
C SER A 147 8.72 -21.99 -32.53
N PHE A 148 9.85 -21.41 -32.09
CA PHE A 148 10.92 -20.96 -32.98
C PHE A 148 11.73 -22.12 -33.60
N SER A 149 11.96 -22.05 -34.91
CA SER A 149 12.78 -23.02 -35.65
C SER A 149 14.26 -22.90 -35.26
N VAL A 150 14.81 -23.92 -34.60
CA VAL A 150 16.19 -23.93 -34.11
C VAL A 150 17.21 -23.86 -35.26
N PRO A 151 18.11 -22.85 -35.30
CA PRO A 151 19.15 -22.74 -36.33
C PRO A 151 20.19 -23.87 -36.23
N VAL A 152 20.83 -24.21 -37.36
CA VAL A 152 21.80 -25.33 -37.44
C VAL A 152 23.05 -25.12 -36.55
N SER A 153 23.44 -23.88 -36.28
CA SER A 153 24.52 -23.56 -35.33
C SER A 153 24.10 -23.64 -33.85
N CYS A 154 22.81 -23.90 -33.56
CA CYS A 154 22.24 -23.88 -32.23
C CYS A 154 21.78 -25.26 -31.74
N ARG A 155 21.71 -25.42 -30.42
CA ARG A 155 21.15 -26.58 -29.73
C ARG A 155 20.19 -26.10 -28.65
N VAL A 156 19.09 -26.82 -28.46
CA VAL A 156 18.17 -26.58 -27.32
C VAL A 156 18.89 -26.97 -26.04
N VAL A 157 18.89 -26.06 -25.07
CA VAL A 157 19.36 -26.30 -23.70
C VAL A 157 18.19 -26.82 -22.86
N LYS A 158 17.09 -26.05 -22.82
CA LYS A 158 15.86 -26.36 -22.06
C LYS A 158 14.72 -25.45 -22.53
N THR A 159 13.48 -25.92 -22.42
CA THR A 159 12.29 -25.05 -22.49
C THR A 159 11.70 -24.90 -21.09
N VAL A 160 11.36 -23.67 -20.70
CA VAL A 160 10.81 -23.35 -19.38
C VAL A 160 9.72 -22.28 -19.47
N ALA A 161 8.67 -22.41 -18.65
CA ALA A 161 7.62 -21.42 -18.52
C ALA A 161 8.11 -20.25 -17.65
N VAL A 162 8.38 -19.10 -18.27
CA VAL A 162 8.94 -17.91 -17.61
C VAL A 162 8.19 -16.64 -18.03
N PRO A 163 8.23 -15.53 -17.25
CA PRO A 163 7.44 -14.34 -17.57
C PRO A 163 7.90 -13.55 -18.80
N PHE A 164 9.18 -13.66 -19.18
CA PHE A 164 9.76 -12.89 -20.27
C PHE A 164 10.97 -13.58 -20.91
N ALA A 165 11.20 -13.28 -22.19
CA ALA A 165 12.50 -13.47 -22.83
C ALA A 165 13.54 -12.50 -22.24
N TYR A 166 14.82 -12.81 -22.41
CA TYR A 166 15.91 -11.93 -22.00
C TYR A 166 15.80 -10.54 -22.67
N SER A 167 16.01 -9.52 -21.86
CA SER A 167 15.99 -8.11 -22.26
C SER A 167 17.01 -7.36 -21.41
N PRO A 168 17.87 -6.49 -21.99
CA PRO A 168 18.85 -5.74 -21.21
C PRO A 168 18.20 -4.83 -20.16
N PHE A 169 16.99 -4.34 -20.43
CA PHE A 169 16.18 -3.50 -19.53
C PHE A 169 15.61 -4.26 -18.32
N LEU A 170 15.77 -5.59 -18.26
CA LEU A 170 15.36 -6.44 -17.14
C LEU A 170 16.58 -7.08 -16.44
N ALA A 171 17.78 -6.90 -16.99
CA ALA A 171 19.04 -7.50 -16.53
C ALA A 171 19.72 -6.70 -15.40
N ASP A 172 19.20 -5.51 -15.06
CA ASP A 172 19.58 -4.67 -13.92
C ASP A 172 18.87 -5.09 -12.61
N ASN A 173 18.10 -6.19 -12.65
CA ASN A 173 17.21 -6.65 -11.58
C ASN A 173 16.13 -5.63 -11.18
N SER A 174 15.81 -4.62 -12.00
CA SER A 174 14.73 -3.64 -11.72
C SER A 174 13.37 -4.33 -11.62
N PHE A 175 13.01 -5.05 -12.67
CA PHE A 175 11.76 -5.78 -12.92
C PHE A 175 11.82 -7.28 -12.53
N GLY A 176 12.77 -7.65 -11.66
CA GLY A 176 13.38 -8.99 -11.56
C GLY A 176 12.50 -10.20 -11.22
N LEU A 177 13.03 -11.12 -10.40
CA LEU A 177 12.41 -12.42 -10.15
C LEU A 177 11.24 -12.30 -9.16
N GLY A 178 10.13 -11.74 -9.65
CA GLY A 178 8.91 -11.51 -8.89
C GLY A 178 8.10 -12.80 -8.71
N LEU A 179 8.03 -13.29 -7.48
CA LEU A 179 7.16 -14.40 -7.08
C LEU A 179 5.96 -13.90 -6.26
N THR A 180 4.93 -14.74 -6.17
CA THR A 180 3.79 -14.58 -5.28
C THR A 180 3.58 -15.87 -4.50
N TRP A 181 3.11 -15.74 -3.26
CA TRP A 181 2.83 -16.86 -2.37
C TRP A 181 1.32 -17.12 -2.22
N SER A 182 0.97 -18.31 -1.76
CA SER A 182 -0.37 -18.63 -1.27
C SER A 182 -0.25 -19.28 0.10
N LEU A 183 -1.10 -18.90 1.06
CA LEU A 183 -1.17 -19.58 2.36
C LEU A 183 -1.97 -20.89 2.24
N PRO A 184 -1.82 -21.85 3.18
CA PRO A 184 -2.69 -23.02 3.23
C PRO A 184 -4.16 -22.59 3.34
N GLY A 185 -4.93 -22.80 2.26
CA GLY A 185 -6.33 -22.35 2.12
C GLY A 185 -6.57 -21.15 1.20
N ASP A 186 -5.53 -20.49 0.65
CA ASP A 186 -5.68 -19.41 -0.35
C ASP A 186 -5.93 -19.99 -1.77
N ASP A 187 -7.20 -20.02 -2.21
CA ASP A 187 -7.60 -20.36 -3.60
C ASP A 187 -7.31 -19.21 -4.61
N TYR A 188 -6.07 -18.70 -4.62
CA TYR A 188 -5.69 -17.52 -5.40
C TYR A 188 -5.50 -17.84 -6.89
N LYS A 189 -6.31 -17.21 -7.76
CA LYS A 189 -6.13 -17.21 -9.22
C LYS A 189 -5.28 -15.99 -9.64
N GLY A 190 -4.25 -16.25 -10.46
CA GLY A 190 -3.10 -15.36 -10.71
C GLY A 190 -3.38 -13.89 -11.06
N PHE A 191 -2.40 -13.02 -10.77
CA PHE A 191 -2.53 -11.57 -10.88
C PHE A 191 -2.79 -11.13 -12.33
N SER A 192 -4.01 -10.65 -12.60
CA SER A 192 -4.38 -10.04 -13.87
C SER A 192 -4.41 -8.52 -13.70
N ILE A 193 -3.62 -7.80 -14.49
CA ILE A 193 -3.47 -6.33 -14.42
C ILE A 193 -4.83 -5.62 -14.52
N LYS A 194 -5.77 -6.14 -15.32
CA LYS A 194 -7.14 -5.61 -15.45
C LYS A 194 -7.93 -5.64 -14.13
N LYS A 195 -7.60 -6.55 -13.21
CA LYS A 195 -8.30 -6.74 -11.93
C LYS A 195 -7.85 -5.74 -10.87
N SER A 196 -6.57 -5.31 -10.89
CA SER A 196 -6.08 -4.23 -10.02
C SER A 196 -6.78 -2.93 -10.37
N ILE A 197 -6.65 -2.47 -11.61
CA ILE A 197 -7.22 -1.20 -12.12
C ILE A 197 -8.71 -1.09 -11.78
N LEU A 198 -9.46 -2.19 -11.91
CA LEU A 198 -10.88 -2.22 -11.56
C LEU A 198 -11.12 -2.07 -10.05
N GLY A 199 -10.34 -2.73 -9.21
CA GLY A 199 -10.39 -2.58 -7.74
C GLY A 199 -10.01 -1.17 -7.28
N ASP A 200 -8.96 -0.60 -7.87
CA ASP A 200 -8.49 0.76 -7.60
C ASP A 200 -9.58 1.81 -7.90
N ILE A 201 -10.28 1.65 -9.03
CA ILE A 201 -11.46 2.48 -9.39
C ILE A 201 -12.61 2.31 -8.39
N TYR A 202 -12.95 1.08 -7.98
CA TYR A 202 -14.00 0.86 -6.98
C TYR A 202 -13.65 1.46 -5.61
N GLY A 203 -12.39 1.39 -5.19
CA GLY A 203 -11.90 2.03 -3.96
C GLY A 203 -12.03 3.56 -4.00
N GLN A 204 -11.61 4.19 -5.11
CA GLN A 204 -11.77 5.64 -5.30
C GLN A 204 -13.24 6.08 -5.31
N LEU A 205 -14.11 5.35 -6.01
CA LEU A 205 -15.55 5.63 -6.05
C LEU A 205 -16.22 5.50 -4.67
N LEU A 206 -15.85 4.49 -3.89
CA LEU A 206 -16.33 4.30 -2.52
C LEU A 206 -15.87 5.45 -1.61
N GLN A 207 -14.61 5.87 -1.70
CA GLN A 207 -14.08 6.98 -0.92
C GLN A 207 -14.76 8.32 -1.26
N ILE A 208 -15.01 8.58 -2.55
CA ILE A 208 -15.76 9.78 -3.00
C ILE A 208 -17.19 9.77 -2.44
N LEU A 209 -17.88 8.63 -2.46
CA LEU A 209 -19.23 8.49 -1.91
C LEU A 209 -19.28 8.77 -0.40
N LEU A 210 -18.31 8.24 0.36
CA LEU A 210 -18.19 8.49 1.80
C LEU A 210 -17.95 9.98 2.11
N CYS A 211 -17.09 10.65 1.34
CA CYS A 211 -16.86 12.08 1.46
C CYS A 211 -18.13 12.92 1.20
N ILE A 212 -18.93 12.56 0.20
CA ILE A 212 -20.21 13.23 -0.11
C ILE A 212 -21.21 13.05 1.04
N LEU A 213 -21.34 11.82 1.57
CA LEU A 213 -22.23 11.54 2.70
C LEU A 213 -21.82 12.31 3.97
N ALA A 214 -20.52 12.37 4.27
CA ALA A 214 -19.99 13.15 5.39
C ALA A 214 -20.26 14.66 5.21
N ALA A 215 -20.08 15.20 4.00
CA ALA A 215 -20.40 16.60 3.70
C ALA A 215 -21.90 16.91 3.88
N MET A 216 -22.78 16.03 3.41
CA MET A 216 -24.23 16.17 3.60
C MET A 216 -24.64 16.12 5.07
N VAL A 217 -24.02 15.27 5.89
CA VAL A 217 -24.22 15.24 7.35
C VAL A 217 -23.74 16.53 8.00
N LEU A 218 -22.56 17.05 7.64
CA LEU A 218 -22.03 18.32 8.18
C LEU A 218 -22.90 19.53 7.79
N VAL A 219 -23.43 19.56 6.56
CA VAL A 219 -24.42 20.57 6.12
C VAL A 219 -25.72 20.42 6.91
N GLY A 220 -26.22 19.20 7.09
CA GLY A 220 -27.41 18.92 7.90
C GLY A 220 -27.26 19.38 9.36
N ILE A 221 -26.11 19.12 9.98
CA ILE A 221 -25.77 19.59 11.34
C ILE A 221 -25.73 21.12 11.41
N LYS A 222 -25.12 21.79 10.41
CA LYS A 222 -25.12 23.27 10.34
C LYS A 222 -26.53 23.85 10.18
N ILE A 223 -27.36 23.28 9.31
CA ILE A 223 -28.75 23.70 9.11
C ILE A 223 -29.56 23.48 10.40
N TYR A 224 -29.38 22.34 11.06
CA TYR A 224 -30.03 22.03 12.35
C TYR A 224 -29.61 23.02 13.45
N HIS A 225 -28.32 23.32 13.59
CA HIS A 225 -27.82 24.31 14.55
C HIS A 225 -28.32 25.72 14.25
N SER A 226 -28.28 26.15 12.99
CA SER A 226 -28.80 27.47 12.59
C SER A 226 -30.31 27.59 12.86
N LYS A 227 -31.09 26.55 12.54
CA LYS A 227 -32.53 26.54 12.85
C LYS A 227 -32.77 26.56 14.36
N LYS A 228 -32.02 25.81 15.16
CA LYS A 228 -32.10 25.81 16.63
C LYS A 228 -31.74 27.18 17.23
N GLN A 229 -30.73 27.85 16.69
CA GLN A 229 -30.36 29.21 17.12
C GLN A 229 -31.45 30.22 16.80
N ASN A 230 -32.05 30.19 15.61
CA ASN A 230 -33.21 31.03 15.29
C ASN A 230 -34.37 30.80 16.27
N THR A 231 -34.76 29.54 16.52
CA THR A 231 -35.87 29.25 17.44
C THR A 231 -35.61 29.76 18.87
N GLN A 232 -34.37 29.73 19.37
CA GLN A 232 -34.05 30.34 20.66
C GLN A 232 -34.16 31.88 20.64
N ILE A 233 -33.79 32.54 19.54
CA ILE A 233 -33.96 33.99 19.36
C ILE A 233 -35.44 34.36 19.26
N ASP A 234 -36.23 33.55 18.55
CA ASP A 234 -37.67 33.73 18.40
C ASP A 234 -38.38 33.63 19.79
N ASP A 235 -38.09 32.59 20.58
CA ASP A 235 -38.63 32.40 21.94
C ASP A 235 -38.21 33.55 22.89
N GLU A 236 -36.95 34.00 22.84
CA GLU A 236 -36.47 35.13 23.64
C GLU A 236 -37.16 36.45 23.25
N SER A 237 -37.39 36.68 21.95
CA SER A 237 -38.08 37.87 21.45
C SER A 237 -39.56 37.92 21.87
N LEU A 238 -40.23 36.76 21.96
CA LEU A 238 -41.63 36.66 22.35
C LEU A 238 -41.85 37.08 23.81
N LEU A 239 -40.90 36.73 24.70
CA LEU A 239 -40.90 37.15 26.10
C LEU A 239 -40.73 38.67 26.27
N VAL A 240 -39.90 39.30 25.43
CA VAL A 240 -39.67 40.76 25.46
C VAL A 240 -40.91 41.55 24.99
N LEU A 241 -41.64 41.04 23.99
CA LEU A 241 -42.84 41.70 23.45
C LEU A 241 -44.02 41.71 24.44
N GLY A 242 -44.10 40.75 25.36
CA GLY A 242 -45.23 40.62 26.30
C GLY A 242 -45.34 41.70 27.38
N VAL A 243 -44.31 42.53 27.59
CA VAL A 243 -44.22 43.42 28.77
C VAL A 243 -44.56 44.89 28.47
N ARG A 244 -44.56 45.33 27.20
CA ARG A 244 -44.53 46.76 26.86
C ARG A 244 -45.87 47.33 26.36
N GLY A 245 -46.88 47.32 27.23
CA GLY A 245 -48.26 47.62 26.83
C GLY A 245 -49.15 48.41 27.79
N HIS A 246 -48.66 49.41 28.53
CA HIS A 246 -49.52 50.46 29.12
C HIS A 246 -48.74 51.70 29.58
N CYS A 247 -49.11 52.89 29.09
CA CYS A 247 -48.82 54.19 29.72
C CYS A 247 -49.89 55.21 29.29
N LYS A 248 -50.33 56.11 30.19
CA LYS A 248 -51.42 57.06 29.94
C LYS A 248 -51.29 58.32 30.80
N ILE A 249 -51.52 59.48 30.18
CA ILE A 249 -52.09 60.73 30.74
C ILE A 249 -51.18 61.69 31.56
N GLN A 250 -51.32 62.97 31.20
CA GLN A 250 -51.00 64.28 31.83
C GLN A 250 -49.85 64.47 32.85
N GLU A 251 -48.86 65.31 32.47
CA GLU A 251 -48.81 66.76 32.80
C GLU A 251 -49.18 67.23 34.24
N ASN A 252 -48.20 67.70 35.03
CA ASN A 252 -48.09 69.15 35.39
C ASN A 252 -46.84 69.55 36.23
N ARG A 253 -46.36 70.79 35.96
CA ARG A 253 -45.92 71.84 36.91
C ARG A 253 -44.65 71.73 37.82
N GLU A 254 -43.58 72.36 37.32
CA GLU A 254 -42.68 73.37 37.97
C GLU A 254 -41.75 73.08 39.19
N TRP A 255 -40.67 73.92 39.21
CA TRP A 255 -39.91 74.50 40.35
C TRP A 255 -38.59 73.87 40.90
N LEU A 256 -37.51 74.63 40.65
CA LEU A 256 -36.35 74.96 41.53
C LEU A 256 -35.25 73.90 41.81
N THR A 257 -33.99 74.26 42.10
CA THR A 257 -33.31 75.58 42.30
C THR A 257 -32.01 75.74 41.47
N ASP A 258 -31.57 76.99 41.33
CA ASP A 258 -30.28 77.46 40.77
C ASP A 258 -29.01 76.93 41.45
N THR A 259 -27.84 77.03 40.76
CA THR A 259 -26.79 78.01 41.16
C THR A 259 -25.65 78.19 40.13
N LEU A 260 -25.55 79.43 39.60
CA LEU A 260 -24.36 80.27 39.33
C LEU A 260 -22.99 79.62 38.96
N SER A 261 -22.39 79.93 37.78
CA SER A 261 -21.41 81.05 37.56
C SER A 261 -19.93 80.57 37.66
N MET A 262 -18.88 81.06 36.96
CA MET A 262 -18.60 82.16 35.99
C MET A 262 -17.46 81.63 35.03
N THR A 263 -16.82 82.28 34.03
CA THR A 263 -16.62 83.69 33.64
C THR A 263 -16.22 83.86 32.14
N LYS A 264 -16.68 84.95 31.51
CA LYS A 264 -16.00 85.86 30.53
C LYS A 264 -14.98 85.39 29.44
N LEU A 265 -15.29 85.88 28.24
CA LEU A 265 -14.47 86.70 27.29
C LEU A 265 -13.80 86.06 26.05
N ASN A 266 -14.07 86.73 24.91
CA ASN A 266 -13.39 86.60 23.61
C ASN A 266 -12.04 87.34 23.61
N LEU A 267 -11.21 87.03 22.61
CA LEU A 267 -10.32 88.01 21.98
C LEU A 267 -10.16 87.69 20.48
N ASN A 268 -10.45 88.70 19.65
CA ASN A 268 -10.22 88.84 18.19
C ASN A 268 -10.49 87.64 17.29
#